data_AF-A0A7R9Z470-F1
#
_entry.id   AF-A0A7R9Z470-F1
#
_cell.length_a   1.000
_cell.length_b   1.000
_cell.length_c   1.000
_cell.angle_alpha   90.00
_cell.angle_beta   90.00
_cell.angle_gamma   90.00
#
_symmetry.space_group_name_H-M   'P 1'
#
loop_
_entity.id
_entity.type
_entity.pdbx_description
1 polymer ?
#
loop_
_entity_poly.entity_id
_entity_poly.type
_entity_poly.pdbx_seq_one_letter_code
_entity_poly.pdbx_strand_id
1 'polypeptide(L)'
;AGGGGKRKFCDALGLSFNGMRDMKSLVRQLESSLCNVGYYATPESEANASSWRVLRSCVVSALSPGQVVRVERPSTKYADTVEGAVEKDGQARELKFYVRAGDDAYWEGTPLARRYHGVAEERVFLHPSSANFTTGNFACPWLVYHELVRTSKPFLRDSTECSSY
;
A
#
# COMPACT_ATOMS: atom_id res chain seq x y z
N ALA A 1 18.74 -28.69 2.28
CA ALA A 1 17.54 -28.66 3.14
C ALA A 1 16.32 -29.19 2.38
N GLY A 2 15.78 -30.34 2.81
CA GLY A 2 14.72 -31.07 2.10
C GLY A 2 13.37 -30.33 2.05
N GLY A 3 12.58 -30.60 1.01
CA GLY A 3 11.29 -29.92 0.75
C GLY A 3 10.28 -29.96 1.90
N GLY A 4 10.35 -30.97 2.78
CA GLY A 4 9.50 -31.07 3.97
C GLY A 4 9.70 -29.94 4.98
N GLY A 5 10.91 -29.38 5.11
CA GLY A 5 11.17 -28.26 6.02
C GLY A 5 10.56 -26.94 5.51
N LYS A 6 10.59 -26.72 4.19
CA LYS A 6 10.03 -25.50 3.58
C LYS A 6 8.51 -25.44 3.68
N ARG A 7 7.83 -26.59 3.54
CA ARG A 7 6.37 -26.67 3.70
C ARG A 7 5.95 -26.35 5.14
N LYS A 8 6.57 -27.00 6.12
CA LYS A 8 6.32 -26.73 7.55
C LYS A 8 6.51 -25.25 7.91
N PHE A 9 7.53 -24.60 7.35
CA PHE A 9 7.77 -23.18 7.57
C PHE A 9 6.65 -22.30 6.99
N CYS A 10 6.14 -22.62 5.80
CA CYS A 10 5.02 -21.90 5.22
C CYS A 10 3.75 -22.08 6.06
N ASP A 11 3.45 -23.31 6.46
CA ASP A 11 2.27 -23.64 7.27
C ASP A 11 2.28 -22.89 8.62
N ALA A 12 3.44 -22.77 9.27
CA ALA A 12 3.60 -22.06 10.54
C ALA A 12 3.32 -20.54 10.44
N LEU A 13 3.45 -19.95 9.25
CA LEU A 13 3.22 -18.53 8.99
C LEU A 13 1.89 -18.26 8.27
N GLY A 14 1.07 -19.30 8.04
CA GLY A 14 -0.17 -19.19 7.27
C GLY A 14 0.05 -18.91 5.78
N LEU A 15 1.22 -19.26 5.24
CA LEU A 15 1.59 -19.03 3.84
C LEU A 15 1.26 -20.26 2.97
N SER A 16 0.80 -20.03 1.74
CA SER A 16 0.61 -21.11 0.77
C SER A 16 1.96 -21.55 0.17
N PHE A 17 2.39 -22.78 0.44
CA PHE A 17 3.64 -23.31 -0.13
C PHE A 17 3.68 -23.28 -1.66
N ASN A 18 2.55 -23.60 -2.31
CA ASN A 18 2.45 -23.53 -3.77
C ASN A 18 2.48 -22.07 -4.24
N GLY A 19 1.75 -21.16 -3.57
CA GLY A 19 1.80 -19.73 -3.90
C GLY A 19 3.21 -19.14 -3.79
N MET A 20 3.97 -19.51 -2.75
CA MET A 20 5.38 -19.12 -2.61
C MET A 20 6.27 -19.68 -3.73
N ARG A 21 6.01 -20.90 -4.20
CA ARG A 21 6.72 -21.51 -5.32
C ARG A 21 6.40 -20.80 -6.63
N ASP A 22 5.14 -20.45 -6.86
CA ASP A 22 4.67 -19.79 -8.07
C ASP A 22 5.23 -18.36 -8.13
N MET A 23 5.21 -17.63 -7.01
CA MET A 23 5.86 -16.31 -6.91
C MET A 23 7.36 -16.39 -7.25
N LYS A 24 8.07 -17.40 -6.74
CA LYS A 24 9.49 -17.59 -7.09
C LYS A 24 9.70 -17.90 -8.58
N SER A 25 8.77 -18.63 -9.21
CA SER A 25 8.82 -18.89 -10.64
C SER A 25 8.59 -17.61 -11.45
N LEU A 26 7.63 -16.79 -11.03
CA LEU A 26 7.32 -15.51 -11.67
C LEU A 26 8.50 -14.54 -11.62
N VAL A 27 9.19 -14.43 -10.47
CA VAL A 27 10.39 -13.59 -10.36
C VAL A 27 11.46 -13.99 -11.39
N ARG A 28 11.72 -15.29 -11.55
CA ARG A 28 12.69 -15.79 -12.55
C ARG A 28 12.27 -15.50 -14.00
N GLN A 29 10.97 -15.52 -14.27
CA GLN A 29 10.45 -15.15 -15.58
C GLN A 29 10.66 -13.66 -15.84
N LEU A 30 10.42 -12.80 -14.85
CA LEU A 30 10.69 -11.35 -14.96
C LEU A 30 12.19 -11.06 -15.14
N GLU A 31 13.07 -11.75 -14.40
CA GLU A 31 14.53 -11.67 -14.57
C GLU A 31 14.96 -12.05 -16.00
N SER A 32 14.38 -13.13 -16.53
CA SER A 32 14.65 -13.58 -17.90
C SER A 32 14.20 -12.54 -18.92
N SER A 33 13.03 -11.93 -18.71
CA SER A 33 12.52 -10.86 -19.56
C SER A 33 13.43 -9.62 -19.55
N LEU A 34 13.94 -9.24 -18.38
CA LEU A 34 14.92 -8.14 -18.25
C LEU A 34 16.22 -8.44 -19.01
N CYS A 35 16.75 -9.66 -18.90
CA CYS A 35 17.92 -10.08 -19.68
C CYS A 35 17.66 -9.99 -21.19
N ASN A 36 16.47 -10.40 -21.64
CA ASN A 36 16.10 -10.39 -23.06
C ASN A 36 16.03 -8.97 -23.63
N VAL A 37 15.70 -7.96 -22.83
CA VAL A 37 15.70 -6.55 -23.24
C VAL A 37 17.04 -5.84 -22.96
N GLY A 38 18.09 -6.58 -22.58
CA GLY A 38 19.45 -6.09 -22.43
C GLY A 38 19.87 -5.68 -21.01
N TYR A 39 19.02 -5.89 -20.00
CA TYR A 39 19.34 -5.65 -18.60
C TYR A 39 19.83 -6.95 -17.95
N TYR A 40 21.15 -7.16 -18.00
CA TYR A 40 21.79 -8.33 -17.39
C TYR A 40 22.09 -8.10 -15.91
N ALA A 41 21.91 -9.14 -15.10
CA ALA A 41 22.24 -9.09 -13.67
C ALA A 41 23.75 -8.94 -13.47
N THR A 42 24.14 -8.00 -12.61
CA THR A 42 25.51 -7.78 -12.13
C THR A 42 25.53 -7.86 -10.60
N PRO A 43 26.70 -7.96 -9.96
CA PRO A 43 26.80 -7.91 -8.50
C PRO A 43 26.15 -6.66 -7.89
N GLU A 44 26.10 -5.55 -8.64
CA GLU A 44 25.51 -4.29 -8.23
C GLU A 44 23.98 -4.26 -8.36
N SER A 45 23.37 -5.20 -9.09
CA SER A 45 21.90 -5.23 -9.29
C SER A 45 21.13 -5.33 -7.97
N GLU A 46 21.71 -5.99 -6.96
CA GLU A 46 21.11 -6.17 -5.64
C GLU A 46 21.68 -5.21 -4.57
N ALA A 47 22.49 -4.22 -4.95
CA ALA A 47 23.16 -3.32 -4.01
C ALA A 47 22.18 -2.57 -3.08
N ASN A 48 20.93 -2.37 -3.53
CA ASN A 48 19.88 -1.68 -2.78
C ASN A 48 18.76 -2.60 -2.26
N ALA A 49 18.91 -3.93 -2.33
CA ALA A 49 17.85 -4.88 -2.00
C ALA A 49 17.34 -4.79 -0.55
N SER A 50 18.17 -4.29 0.38
CA SER A 50 17.80 -4.08 1.78
C SER A 50 17.28 -2.67 2.09
N SER A 51 17.37 -1.74 1.12
CA SER A 51 16.91 -0.36 1.30
C SER A 51 15.41 -0.26 1.08
N TRP A 52 14.65 -0.28 2.18
CA TRP A 52 13.19 -0.16 2.12
C TRP A 52 12.73 1.12 1.41
N ARG A 53 13.52 2.20 1.45
CA ARG A 53 13.22 3.46 0.76
C ARG A 53 13.26 3.27 -0.75
N VAL A 54 14.29 2.61 -1.27
CA VAL A 54 14.42 2.33 -2.71
C VAL A 54 13.32 1.40 -3.18
N LEU A 55 13.06 0.31 -2.44
CA LEU A 55 11.97 -0.62 -2.76
C LEU A 55 10.61 0.08 -2.78
N ARG A 56 10.34 0.94 -1.78
CA ARG A 56 9.11 1.74 -1.72
C ARG A 56 9.02 2.70 -2.90
N SER A 57 10.10 3.37 -3.28
CA SER A 57 10.14 4.25 -4.46
C SER A 57 9.83 3.49 -5.75
N CYS A 58 10.33 2.26 -5.92
CA CYS A 58 9.97 1.42 -7.07
C CYS A 58 8.47 1.12 -7.11
N VAL A 59 7.87 0.72 -5.97
CA VAL A 59 6.42 0.48 -5.87
C VAL A 59 5.62 1.75 -6.20
N VAL A 60 6.02 2.89 -5.66
CA VAL A 60 5.40 4.19 -5.95
C VAL A 60 5.49 4.52 -7.45
N SER A 61 6.66 4.33 -8.06
CA SER A 61 6.88 4.64 -9.48
C SER A 61 6.04 3.77 -10.41
N ALA A 62 5.73 2.54 -10.00
CA ALA A 62 4.91 1.61 -10.79
C ALA A 62 3.41 1.94 -10.72
N LEU A 63 2.94 2.52 -9.61
CA LEU A 63 1.51 2.70 -9.32
C LEU A 63 1.04 4.15 -9.50
N SER A 64 1.94 5.12 -9.34
CA SER A 64 1.65 6.55 -9.53
C SER A 64 1.70 6.95 -11.01
N PRO A 65 0.89 7.93 -11.47
CA PRO A 65 -0.09 8.72 -10.73
C PRO A 65 -1.50 8.09 -10.66
N GLY A 66 -1.70 6.92 -11.28
CA GLY A 66 -3.03 6.33 -11.46
C GLY A 66 -3.64 5.79 -10.16
N GLN A 67 -2.84 5.14 -9.32
CA GLN A 67 -3.30 4.44 -8.13
C GLN A 67 -2.78 5.10 -6.84
N VAL A 68 -3.03 6.39 -6.71
CA VAL A 68 -2.64 7.22 -5.55
C VAL A 68 -3.82 7.40 -4.60
N VAL A 69 -3.52 7.34 -3.30
CA VAL A 69 -4.47 7.55 -2.21
C VAL A 69 -4.03 8.78 -1.41
N ARG A 70 -4.94 9.72 -1.21
CA ARG A 70 -4.79 10.81 -0.26
C ARG A 70 -5.27 10.39 1.11
N VAL A 71 -4.47 10.65 2.13
CA VAL A 71 -4.84 10.45 3.54
C VAL A 71 -5.27 11.80 4.12
N GLU A 72 -6.51 11.85 4.60
CA GLU A 72 -7.02 12.97 5.39
C GLU A 72 -6.94 12.60 6.88
N ARG A 73 -6.07 13.32 7.59
CA ARG A 73 -5.91 13.19 9.05
C ARG A 73 -7.05 13.92 9.77
N PRO A 74 -7.49 13.46 10.95
CA PRO A 74 -8.40 14.23 11.80
C PRO A 74 -7.73 15.53 12.26
N SER A 75 -8.54 16.49 12.70
CA SER A 75 -8.04 17.65 13.43
C SER A 75 -7.25 17.19 14.66
N THR A 76 -6.02 17.70 14.83
CA THR A 76 -5.18 17.41 16.00
C THR A 76 -5.96 17.66 17.29
N LYS A 77 -6.04 16.63 18.14
CA LYS A 77 -6.63 16.73 19.48
C LYS A 77 -5.50 16.70 20.50
N TYR A 78 -5.50 17.66 21.41
CA TYR A 78 -4.56 17.70 22.53
C TYR A 78 -5.22 17.13 23.78
N ALA A 79 -4.47 16.36 24.56
CA ALA A 79 -4.86 15.93 25.89
C ALA A 79 -4.04 16.70 26.92
N ASP A 80 -4.72 17.34 27.88
CA ASP A 80 -4.05 17.99 29.00
C ASP A 80 -3.52 16.94 29.96
N THR A 81 -2.20 16.92 30.14
CA THR A 81 -1.51 16.09 31.13
C THR A 81 -0.84 16.97 32.18
N VAL A 82 -0.43 16.39 33.30
CA VAL A 82 0.23 17.12 34.40
C VAL A 82 1.53 17.80 33.94
N GLU A 83 2.16 17.31 32.89
CA GLU A 83 3.40 17.86 32.28
C GLU A 83 3.13 18.82 31.10
N GLY A 84 1.87 19.02 30.71
CA GLY A 84 1.47 19.90 29.60
C GLY A 84 0.50 19.25 28.61
N ALA A 85 0.18 19.96 27.53
CA ALA A 85 -0.67 19.46 26.47
C ALA A 85 0.11 18.50 25.55
N VAL A 86 -0.31 17.24 25.48
CA VAL A 86 0.29 16.22 24.60
C VAL A 86 -0.63 15.98 23.41
N GLU A 87 -0.08 15.98 22.19
CA GLU A 87 -0.81 15.60 20.99
C GLU A 87 -1.24 14.13 21.10
N LYS A 88 -2.53 13.87 20.92
CA LYS A 88 -3.06 12.50 20.97
C LYS A 88 -2.72 11.76 19.68
N ASP A 89 -2.19 10.55 19.82
CA ASP A 89 -1.95 9.67 18.69
C ASP A 89 -3.22 9.47 17.83
N GLY A 90 -3.04 9.57 16.51
CA GLY A 90 -4.11 9.36 15.55
C GLY A 90 -4.67 7.94 15.66
N GLN A 91 -5.99 7.81 15.67
CA GLN A 91 -6.65 6.50 15.61
C GLN A 91 -6.95 6.13 14.15
N ALA A 92 -6.72 4.87 13.76
CA ALA A 92 -6.95 4.39 12.39
C ALA A 92 -8.38 4.67 11.89
N ARG A 93 -9.37 4.61 12.79
CA ARG A 93 -10.78 4.87 12.48
C ARG A 93 -11.08 6.34 12.17
N GLU A 94 -10.21 7.26 12.58
CA GLU A 94 -10.35 8.69 12.35
C GLU A 94 -9.72 9.13 11.02
N LEU A 95 -8.83 8.32 10.44
CA LEU A 95 -8.27 8.56 9.11
C LEU A 95 -9.32 8.33 8.02
N LYS A 96 -9.31 9.20 7.00
CA LYS A 96 -10.12 9.02 5.79
C LYS A 96 -9.21 8.92 4.57
N PHE A 97 -9.57 8.04 3.66
CA PHE A 97 -8.79 7.77 2.45
C PHE A 97 -9.59 8.16 1.22
N TYR A 98 -8.90 8.73 0.24
CA TYR A 98 -9.51 9.22 -0.99
C TYR A 98 -8.66 8.83 -2.19
N VAL A 99 -9.30 8.35 -3.25
CA VAL A 99 -8.67 8.12 -4.56
C VAL A 99 -9.26 9.08 -5.57
N ARG A 100 -8.55 9.32 -6.68
CA ARG A 100 -9.12 10.07 -7.80
C ARG A 100 -10.31 9.31 -8.36
N ALA A 101 -11.44 9.99 -8.49
CA ALA A 101 -12.57 9.42 -9.20
C ALA A 101 -12.22 9.38 -10.70
N GLY A 102 -12.16 8.17 -11.28
CA GLY A 102 -12.04 8.00 -12.73
C GLY A 102 -13.35 8.34 -13.44
N ASP A 103 -13.28 8.50 -14.77
CA ASP A 103 -14.44 8.88 -15.60
C ASP A 103 -15.61 7.88 -15.47
N ASP A 104 -15.33 6.61 -15.21
CA ASP A 104 -16.31 5.51 -15.11
C ASP A 104 -16.49 4.96 -13.68
N ALA A 105 -15.83 5.55 -12.67
CA ALA A 105 -15.62 4.90 -11.37
C ALA A 105 -16.44 5.55 -10.26
N TYR A 106 -17.77 5.49 -10.38
CA TYR A 106 -18.68 5.82 -9.29
C TYR A 106 -19.26 4.55 -8.68
N TRP A 107 -19.05 4.35 -7.38
CA TRP A 107 -19.90 3.45 -6.62
C TRP A 107 -21.14 4.19 -6.13
N GLU A 108 -22.31 3.66 -6.51
CA GLU A 108 -23.61 4.18 -6.12
C GLU A 108 -23.75 4.14 -4.59
N GLY A 109 -23.58 5.31 -3.96
CA GLY A 109 -23.64 5.47 -2.50
C GLY A 109 -22.48 6.24 -1.87
N THR A 110 -21.45 6.64 -2.63
CA THR A 110 -20.30 7.40 -2.12
C THR A 110 -20.31 8.84 -2.64
N PRO A 111 -20.55 9.88 -1.82
CA PRO A 111 -20.66 11.24 -2.33
C PRO A 111 -19.37 11.71 -3.06
N LEU A 112 -19.45 11.93 -4.38
CA LEU A 112 -18.41 12.58 -5.19
C LEU A 112 -18.38 14.11 -4.99
N ALA A 113 -19.13 14.63 -4.01
CA ALA A 113 -19.25 16.06 -3.74
C ALA A 113 -17.91 16.73 -3.34
N ARG A 114 -16.89 15.93 -2.98
CA ARG A 114 -15.57 16.46 -2.64
C ARG A 114 -14.67 16.51 -3.88
N ARG A 115 -14.19 17.71 -4.17
CA ARG A 115 -13.08 17.95 -5.09
C ARG A 115 -11.86 18.39 -4.31
N TYR A 116 -10.70 17.83 -4.65
CA TYR A 116 -9.40 18.25 -4.13
C TYR A 116 -8.59 18.83 -5.29
N HIS A 117 -8.21 20.10 -5.20
CA HIS A 117 -7.58 20.85 -6.30
C HIS A 117 -8.30 20.71 -7.65
N GLY A 118 -9.63 20.75 -7.64
CA GLY A 118 -10.47 20.64 -8.85
C GLY A 118 -10.73 19.20 -9.34
N VAL A 119 -10.02 18.21 -8.81
CA VAL A 119 -10.17 16.79 -9.15
C VAL A 119 -11.21 16.15 -8.23
N ALA A 120 -12.18 15.43 -8.80
CA ALA A 120 -13.16 14.68 -8.01
C ALA A 120 -12.48 13.50 -7.30
N GLU A 121 -12.83 13.30 -6.04
CA GLU A 121 -12.30 12.22 -5.24
C GLU A 121 -13.41 11.30 -4.74
N GLU A 122 -13.12 10.01 -4.70
CA GLU A 122 -13.97 9.01 -4.10
C GLU A 122 -13.42 8.59 -2.73
N ARG A 123 -14.30 8.50 -1.73
CA ARG A 123 -13.95 7.98 -0.41
C ARG A 123 -13.75 6.46 -0.47
N VAL A 124 -12.61 5.99 -0.02
CA VAL A 124 -12.27 4.56 0.08
C VAL A 124 -11.90 4.17 1.52
N PHE A 125 -11.80 2.87 1.77
CA PHE A 125 -11.48 2.30 3.07
C PHE A 125 -10.36 1.27 2.92
N LEU A 126 -9.54 1.08 3.95
CA LEU A 126 -8.61 -0.06 3.98
C LEU A 126 -9.40 -1.33 4.29
N HIS A 127 -9.12 -2.41 3.56
CA HIS A 127 -9.69 -3.72 3.83
C HIS A 127 -9.15 -4.29 5.16
N PRO A 128 -9.94 -5.02 5.97
CA PRO A 128 -9.49 -5.60 7.24
C PRO A 128 -8.26 -6.50 7.16
N SER A 129 -8.00 -7.10 5.99
CA SER A 129 -6.80 -7.92 5.77
C SER A 129 -5.53 -7.11 5.45
N SER A 130 -5.65 -5.79 5.27
CA SER A 130 -4.51 -4.94 4.96
C SER A 130 -3.65 -4.75 6.20
N ALA A 131 -2.33 -4.79 6.05
CA ALA A 131 -1.39 -4.49 7.13
C ALA A 131 -1.60 -3.08 7.72
N ASN A 132 -2.14 -2.14 6.91
CA ASN A 132 -2.38 -0.77 7.32
C ASN A 132 -3.76 -0.55 7.96
N PHE A 133 -4.60 -1.59 8.11
CA PHE A 133 -5.98 -1.44 8.60
C PHE A 133 -6.07 -0.81 10.01
N THR A 134 -5.09 -1.11 10.87
CA THR A 134 -4.98 -0.58 12.24
C THR A 134 -3.99 0.58 12.35
N THR A 135 -3.39 1.02 11.24
CA THR A 135 -2.41 2.11 11.24
C THR A 135 -3.11 3.44 11.45
N GLY A 136 -2.81 4.10 12.57
CA GLY A 136 -3.42 5.38 12.96
C GLY A 136 -2.63 6.62 12.53
N ASN A 137 -1.39 6.43 12.08
CA ASN A 137 -0.52 7.51 11.66
C ASN A 137 0.34 7.09 10.46
N PHE A 138 0.51 8.01 9.51
CA PHE A 138 1.42 7.88 8.37
C PHE A 138 2.35 9.10 8.39
N ALA A 139 3.62 8.94 8.04
CA ALA A 139 4.53 10.08 7.95
C ALA A 139 4.12 11.04 6.82
N CYS A 140 3.71 10.50 5.66
CA CYS A 140 3.24 11.25 4.51
C CYS A 140 1.71 11.12 4.33
N PRO A 141 1.02 12.16 3.81
CA PRO A 141 -0.42 12.11 3.56
C PRO A 141 -0.77 11.39 2.25
N TRP A 142 0.10 10.52 1.75
CA TRP A 142 -0.03 9.85 0.46
C TRP A 142 0.31 8.37 0.58
N LEU A 143 -0.51 7.52 -0.04
CA LEU A 143 -0.24 6.10 -0.24
C LEU A 143 -0.40 5.77 -1.73
N VAL A 144 0.07 4.61 -2.13
CA VAL A 144 -0.28 3.95 -3.40
C VAL A 144 -0.97 2.63 -3.12
N TYR A 145 -1.81 2.16 -4.04
CA TYR A 145 -2.53 0.88 -3.94
C TYR A 145 -2.43 0.10 -5.25
N HIS A 146 -2.59 -1.22 -5.20
CA HIS A 146 -2.67 -2.06 -6.39
C HIS A 146 -4.10 -2.55 -6.65
N GLU A 147 -4.82 -3.03 -5.63
CA GLU A 147 -6.16 -3.59 -5.80
C GLU A 147 -7.23 -2.80 -5.03
N LEU A 148 -8.22 -2.29 -5.76
CA LEU A 148 -9.46 -1.72 -5.22
C LEU A 148 -10.62 -2.68 -5.51
N VAL A 149 -11.28 -3.14 -4.45
CA VAL A 149 -12.41 -4.07 -4.52
C VAL A 149 -13.68 -3.36 -4.05
N ARG A 150 -14.75 -3.50 -4.82
CA ARG A 150 -16.07 -2.96 -4.49
C ARG A 150 -16.98 -4.09 -4.04
N THR A 151 -17.40 -4.05 -2.78
CA THR A 151 -18.39 -4.99 -2.23
C THR A 151 -19.59 -4.20 -1.70
N SER A 152 -19.64 -3.92 -0.40
CA SER A 152 -20.62 -3.00 0.19
C SER A 152 -20.18 -1.53 0.08
N LYS A 153 -18.87 -1.30 -0.02
CA LYS A 153 -18.20 -0.01 -0.24
C LYS A 153 -16.82 -0.28 -0.86
N PRO A 154 -16.14 0.73 -1.43
CA PRO A 154 -14.80 0.54 -1.97
C PRO A 154 -13.75 0.27 -0.88
N PHE A 155 -12.99 -0.80 -1.07
CA PHE A 155 -11.89 -1.20 -0.18
C PHE A 155 -10.58 -1.34 -0.95
N LEU A 156 -9.51 -0.79 -0.41
CA LEU A 156 -8.14 -1.05 -0.84
C LEU A 156 -7.64 -2.31 -0.12
N ARG A 157 -7.26 -3.36 -0.85
CA ARG A 157 -6.70 -4.57 -0.21
C ARG A 157 -5.32 -4.33 0.34
N ASP A 158 -4.52 -3.61 -0.43
CA ASP A 158 -3.13 -3.30 -0.14
C ASP A 158 -2.93 -1.78 -0.20
N SER A 159 -1.92 -1.32 0.53
CA SER A 159 -1.46 0.07 0.44
C SER A 159 -0.01 0.17 0.89
N THR A 160 0.75 1.03 0.22
CA THR A 160 2.12 1.36 0.59
C THR A 160 2.25 2.86 0.71
N GLU A 161 2.86 3.33 1.80
CA GLU A 161 3.07 4.76 2.00
C GLU A 161 3.99 5.35 0.92
N CYS A 162 3.63 6.54 0.45
CA CYS A 162 4.30 7.25 -0.63
C CYS A 162 4.87 8.58 -0.10
N SER A 163 6.15 8.82 -0.39
CA SER A 163 6.76 10.13 -0.20
C SER A 163 6.19 11.12 -1.22
N SER A 164 6.16 12.41 -0.90
CA SER A 164 5.84 13.48 -1.86
C SER A 164 7.01 13.89 -2.76
N TYR A 165 8.21 13.42 -2.43
CA TYR A 165 9.45 13.61 -3.20
C TYR A 165 9.68 12.48 -4.19
#